data_AF-A0AA46X4X6-F1
#
_entry.id   AF-A0AA46X4X6-F1
#
_cell.length_a   1.000
_cell.length_b   1.000
_cell.length_c   1.000
_cell.angle_alpha   90.00
_cell.angle_beta   90.00
_cell.angle_gamma   90.00
#
_symmetry.space_group_name_H-M   'P 1'
#
loop_
_entity.id
_entity.type
_entity.pdbx_description
1 polymer ?
#
loop_
_entity_poly.entity_id
_entity_poly.type
_entity_poly.pdbx_seq_one_letter_code
_entity_poly.pdbx_strand_id
1 'polypeptide(L)'
;MNNVVAFRRSPKIEQPEQVSAIVVAGSGGAAATTTCFGLATALRLGTDVQVAAIDGTFGGGNLLDRVGVEPIDPSRAIRQLGSRMALSTAGAVVVGHGESSDSVLVDSLLADRHLARIHDVGTALRSRRLAPLIEAGAAIVVVAPARSEPLSRMRDGLEWLMRTYGSDVLTRTVVSISHQLPQHLVDLTPIRQALAPLTAGFVEVPFDASLARPGTVDHRHLSVDSIDAWTDVLDVLGGIEAGHHDTDHQTGTEELA
;
A
#
# COMPACT_ATOMS: atom_id res chain seq x y z
N MET A 1 -23.92 21.88 -4.72
CA MET A 1 -23.04 21.22 -5.71
C MET A 1 -23.21 19.73 -5.51
N ASN A 2 -23.76 19.02 -6.50
CA ASN A 2 -23.95 17.57 -6.40
C ASN A 2 -22.56 16.90 -6.48
N ASN A 3 -22.07 16.39 -5.35
CA ASN A 3 -20.90 15.51 -5.31
C ASN A 3 -21.29 14.15 -5.89
N VAL A 4 -21.38 14.07 -7.22
CA VAL A 4 -21.46 12.79 -7.91
C VAL A 4 -20.04 12.23 -7.92
N VAL A 5 -19.69 11.47 -6.89
CA VAL A 5 -18.50 10.62 -6.93
C VAL A 5 -18.81 9.54 -7.96
N ALA A 6 -18.06 9.50 -9.06
CA ALA A 6 -18.19 8.44 -10.05
C ALA A 6 -18.11 7.09 -9.33
N PHE A 7 -19.02 6.17 -9.65
CA PHE A 7 -19.03 4.83 -9.08
C PHE A 7 -17.67 4.18 -9.34
N ARG A 8 -16.90 3.96 -8.26
CA ARG A 8 -15.56 3.39 -8.35
C ARG A 8 -15.68 1.87 -8.31
N ARG A 9 -14.81 1.18 -9.06
CA ARG A 9 -14.75 -0.29 -9.02
C ARG A 9 -14.41 -0.74 -7.60
N SER A 10 -15.19 -1.67 -7.06
CA SER A 10 -14.86 -2.32 -5.79
C SER A 10 -13.69 -3.29 -5.96
N PRO A 11 -12.71 -3.29 -5.06
CA PRO A 11 -11.65 -4.29 -5.08
C PRO A 11 -12.19 -5.69 -4.74
N LYS A 12 -11.57 -6.71 -5.31
CA LYS A 12 -11.90 -8.13 -5.10
C LYS A 12 -11.10 -8.69 -3.93
N ILE A 13 -11.52 -8.33 -2.72
CA ILE A 13 -10.93 -8.80 -1.46
C ILE A 13 -12.05 -9.38 -0.61
N GLU A 14 -11.89 -10.60 -0.10
CA GLU A 14 -12.92 -11.28 0.70
C GLU A 14 -13.07 -10.66 2.10
N GLN A 15 -11.95 -10.32 2.74
CA GLN A 15 -11.89 -9.78 4.10
C GLN A 15 -11.17 -8.42 4.11
N PRO A 16 -11.75 -7.38 3.47
CA PRO A 16 -11.07 -6.11 3.24
C PRO A 16 -10.60 -5.40 4.53
N GLU A 17 -11.25 -5.63 5.67
CA GLU A 17 -10.86 -5.10 6.98
C GLU A 17 -9.59 -5.76 7.56
N GLN A 18 -9.22 -6.96 7.08
CA GLN A 18 -8.05 -7.69 7.55
C GLN A 18 -6.77 -7.34 6.79
N VAL A 19 -6.90 -6.69 5.63
CA VAL A 19 -5.78 -6.27 4.78
C VAL A 19 -4.69 -5.58 5.60
N SER A 20 -3.47 -6.12 5.52
CA SER A 20 -2.24 -5.48 5.98
C SER A 20 -1.24 -5.43 4.82
N ALA A 21 -0.81 -4.23 4.45
CA ALA A 21 0.11 -4.02 3.35
C ALA A 21 1.23 -3.04 3.73
N ILE A 22 2.43 -3.33 3.26
CA ILE A 22 3.59 -2.45 3.33
C ILE A 22 3.85 -1.87 1.94
N VAL A 23 3.83 -0.56 1.82
CA VAL A 23 4.18 0.18 0.61
C VAL A 23 5.60 0.71 0.75
N VAL A 24 6.50 0.18 -0.08
CA VAL A 24 7.93 0.46 0.00
C VAL A 24 8.45 0.97 -1.34
N ALA A 25 9.21 2.05 -1.28
CA ALA A 25 9.87 2.64 -2.42
C ALA A 25 11.19 1.94 -2.74
N GLY A 26 11.40 1.57 -4.01
CA GLY A 26 12.72 1.15 -4.51
C GLY A 26 13.75 2.28 -4.54
N SER A 27 13.31 3.55 -4.51
CA SER A 27 14.18 4.73 -4.49
C SER A 27 13.53 5.94 -3.84
N GLY A 28 14.31 6.95 -3.42
CA GLY A 28 13.74 8.22 -2.96
C GLY A 28 12.84 8.85 -4.04
N GLY A 29 11.70 9.43 -3.64
CA GLY A 29 10.74 10.01 -4.57
C GLY A 29 10.03 9.00 -5.48
N ALA A 30 10.01 7.71 -5.12
CA ALA A 30 9.38 6.64 -5.90
C ALA A 30 7.85 6.57 -5.79
N ALA A 31 7.21 7.57 -5.17
CA ALA A 31 5.77 7.63 -4.98
C ALA A 31 5.18 6.64 -3.95
N ALA A 32 5.95 6.13 -2.98
CA ALA A 32 5.41 5.27 -1.91
C ALA A 32 4.26 5.94 -1.13
N THR A 33 4.42 7.18 -0.65
CA THR A 33 3.36 7.96 0.01
C THR A 33 2.12 8.10 -0.85
N THR A 34 2.32 8.38 -2.14
CA THR A 34 1.21 8.52 -3.09
C THR A 34 0.47 7.20 -3.30
N THR A 35 1.21 6.10 -3.45
CA THR A 35 0.63 4.76 -3.59
C THR A 35 -0.07 4.32 -2.31
N CYS A 36 0.50 4.56 -1.12
CA CYS A 36 -0.13 4.29 0.16
C CYS A 36 -1.49 5.01 0.25
N PHE A 37 -1.53 6.31 -0.04
CA PHE A 37 -2.78 7.05 -0.09
C PHE A 37 -3.76 6.55 -1.15
N GLY A 38 -3.24 6.21 -2.34
CA GLY A 38 -4.02 5.70 -3.45
C GLY A 38 -4.71 4.37 -3.13
N LEU A 39 -3.99 3.41 -2.56
CA LEU A 39 -4.53 2.14 -2.08
C LEU A 39 -5.56 2.37 -0.96
N ALA A 40 -5.26 3.23 0.00
CA ALA A 40 -6.18 3.51 1.10
C ALA A 40 -7.48 4.15 0.60
N THR A 41 -7.37 5.03 -0.40
CA THR A 41 -8.50 5.68 -1.08
C THR A 41 -9.32 4.67 -1.88
N ALA A 42 -8.67 3.86 -2.72
CA ALA A 42 -9.34 2.86 -3.55
C ALA A 42 -10.10 1.86 -2.68
N LEU A 43 -9.48 1.36 -1.61
CA LEU A 43 -10.12 0.44 -0.66
C LEU A 43 -11.29 1.12 0.05
N ARG A 44 -11.09 2.34 0.57
CA ARG A 44 -12.11 3.08 1.33
C ARG A 44 -13.32 3.49 0.49
N LEU A 45 -13.14 3.77 -0.79
CA LEU A 45 -14.23 4.15 -1.71
C LEU A 45 -14.91 2.94 -2.35
N GLY A 46 -14.16 1.84 -2.56
CA GLY A 46 -14.67 0.62 -3.17
C GLY A 46 -15.34 -0.33 -2.17
N THR A 47 -15.22 -0.08 -0.87
CA THR A 47 -15.77 -0.91 0.21
C THR A 47 -16.31 -0.04 1.35
N ASP A 48 -17.06 -0.64 2.26
CA ASP A 48 -17.56 0.03 3.47
C ASP A 48 -16.59 -0.05 4.66
N VAL A 49 -15.39 -0.61 4.50
CA VAL A 49 -14.45 -0.80 5.61
C VAL A 49 -13.72 0.49 6.00
N GLN A 50 -13.31 0.53 7.26
CA GLN A 50 -12.41 1.57 7.73
C GLN A 50 -10.98 1.23 7.31
N VAL A 51 -10.24 2.23 6.84
CA VAL A 51 -8.88 2.06 6.31
C VAL A 51 -7.95 3.07 6.98
N ALA A 52 -6.76 2.62 7.36
CA ALA A 52 -5.69 3.43 7.90
C ALA A 52 -4.50 3.48 6.93
N ALA A 53 -4.12 4.68 6.51
CA ALA A 53 -2.85 4.98 5.87
C ALA A 53 -1.85 5.42 6.95
N ILE A 54 -0.73 4.71 7.08
CA ILE A 54 0.17 4.81 8.24
C ILE A 54 1.55 5.22 7.77
N ASP A 55 2.10 6.29 8.33
CA ASP A 55 3.47 6.72 8.06
C ASP A 55 4.46 5.92 8.92
N GLY A 56 5.03 4.89 8.31
CA GLY A 56 6.12 4.08 8.85
C GLY A 56 7.50 4.51 8.37
N THR A 57 7.64 5.68 7.73
CA THR A 57 8.92 6.12 7.15
C THR A 57 9.96 6.37 8.24
N PHE A 58 11.11 5.71 8.13
CA PHE A 58 12.21 5.90 9.07
C PHE A 58 12.82 7.30 8.92
N GLY A 59 12.89 8.05 10.03
CA GLY A 59 13.43 9.41 10.04
C GLY A 59 12.42 10.52 9.68
N GLY A 60 11.14 10.17 9.53
CA GLY A 60 10.06 11.11 9.24
C GLY A 60 9.58 11.04 7.79
N GLY A 61 8.28 10.81 7.61
CA GLY A 61 7.59 10.94 6.34
C GLY A 61 6.66 12.15 6.35
N ASN A 62 6.01 12.41 5.21
CA ASN A 62 5.09 13.52 5.02
C ASN A 62 3.67 13.06 4.69
N LEU A 63 3.30 11.82 5.03
CA LEU A 63 1.99 11.28 4.69
C LEU A 63 0.86 12.14 5.29
N LEU A 64 0.96 12.46 6.58
CA LEU A 64 -0.05 13.27 7.28
C LEU A 64 -0.20 14.66 6.65
N ASP A 65 0.91 15.35 6.38
CA ASP A 65 0.90 16.67 5.75
C ASP A 65 0.32 16.64 4.33
N ARG A 66 0.55 15.52 3.62
CA ARG A 66 0.15 15.37 2.22
C ARG A 66 -1.30 14.97 2.07
N VAL A 67 -1.91 14.28 3.03
CA VAL A 67 -3.27 13.71 2.82
C VAL A 67 -4.25 13.95 3.95
N GLY A 68 -3.79 14.35 5.15
CA GLY A 68 -4.67 14.72 6.26
C GLY A 68 -5.35 16.05 5.99
N VAL A 69 -6.68 16.08 6.07
CA VAL A 69 -7.49 17.28 5.82
C VAL A 69 -8.41 17.64 6.98
N GLU A 70 -8.98 16.64 7.64
CA GLU A 70 -9.96 16.84 8.71
C GLU A 70 -9.43 16.27 10.02
N PRO A 71 -9.71 16.91 11.17
CA PRO A 71 -9.36 16.34 12.46
C PRO A 71 -10.12 15.03 12.69
N ILE A 72 -9.47 14.07 13.34
CA ILE A 72 -10.16 12.84 13.74
C ILE A 72 -11.10 13.10 14.92
N ASP A 73 -12.26 12.45 14.91
CA ASP A 73 -13.16 12.45 16.07
C ASP A 73 -12.43 11.85 17.30
N PRO A 74 -12.42 12.52 18.47
CA PRO A 74 -11.79 12.00 19.68
C PRO A 74 -12.26 10.59 20.09
N SER A 75 -13.49 10.19 19.77
CA SER A 75 -14.03 8.85 20.03
C SER A 75 -13.41 7.77 19.13
N ARG A 76 -12.95 8.15 17.93
CA ARG A 76 -12.26 7.28 16.96
C ARG A 76 -10.75 7.35 17.11
N ALA A 77 -10.23 8.39 17.75
CA ALA A 77 -8.81 8.55 18.01
C ALA A 77 -8.29 7.45 18.94
N ILE A 78 -7.14 6.89 18.58
CA ILE A 78 -6.36 6.06 19.50
C ILE A 78 -5.55 7.02 20.37
N ARG A 79 -5.73 7.01 21.69
CA ARG A 79 -5.18 8.02 22.61
C ARG A 79 -3.68 8.26 22.42
N GLN A 80 -2.90 7.20 22.20
CA GLN A 80 -1.46 7.26 21.99
C GLN A 80 -1.07 7.87 20.63
N LEU A 81 -2.00 7.91 19.67
CA LEU A 81 -1.80 8.35 18.29
C LEU A 81 -2.54 9.65 17.98
N GLY A 82 -3.49 10.08 18.81
CA GLY A 82 -4.49 11.09 18.45
C GLY A 82 -3.92 12.41 17.93
N SER A 83 -2.80 12.90 18.47
CA SER A 83 -2.15 14.14 18.02
C SER A 83 -1.53 14.06 16.62
N ARG A 84 -1.40 12.85 16.07
CA ARG A 84 -0.87 12.56 14.74
C ARG A 84 -1.89 11.83 13.86
N MET A 85 -3.17 11.95 14.17
CA MET A 85 -4.26 11.35 13.40
C MET A 85 -5.10 12.41 12.71
N ALA A 86 -5.45 12.17 11.45
CA ALA A 86 -6.41 12.96 10.70
C ALA A 86 -7.27 12.04 9.83
N LEU A 87 -8.29 12.61 9.18
CA LEU A 87 -8.98 11.96 8.08
C LEU A 87 -8.50 12.53 6.75
N SER A 88 -8.40 11.67 5.75
CA SER A 88 -8.20 12.09 4.37
C SER A 88 -9.50 12.55 3.74
N THR A 89 -9.42 13.16 2.55
CA THR A 89 -10.61 13.57 1.79
C THR A 89 -11.53 12.39 1.47
N ALA A 90 -11.00 11.16 1.38
CA ALA A 90 -11.77 9.93 1.16
C ALA A 90 -12.34 9.32 2.46
N GLY A 91 -12.08 9.94 3.62
CA GLY A 91 -12.49 9.43 4.92
C GLY A 91 -11.64 8.28 5.46
N ALA A 92 -10.47 8.01 4.87
CA ALA A 92 -9.49 7.09 5.44
C ALA A 92 -8.79 7.75 6.63
N VAL A 93 -8.50 6.98 7.67
CA VAL A 93 -7.68 7.44 8.81
C VAL A 93 -6.24 7.57 8.33
N VAL A 94 -5.62 8.69 8.64
CA VAL A 94 -4.20 8.95 8.35
C VAL A 94 -3.47 9.02 9.67
N VAL A 95 -2.47 8.16 9.86
CA VAL A 95 -1.60 8.16 11.03
C VAL A 95 -0.23 8.68 10.60
N GLY A 96 0.14 9.88 11.04
CA GLY A 96 1.44 10.48 10.74
C GLY A 96 2.60 9.81 11.47
N HIS A 97 3.81 10.25 11.15
CA HIS A 97 5.02 9.76 11.78
C HIS A 97 5.02 10.03 13.29
N GLY A 98 5.72 9.20 14.07
CA GLY A 98 5.87 9.39 15.52
C GLY A 98 7.22 8.89 16.01
N GLU A 99 7.75 9.55 17.05
CA GLU A 99 9.10 9.33 17.60
C GLU A 99 9.39 7.87 18.01
N SER A 100 8.35 7.13 18.40
CA SER A 100 8.42 5.74 18.87
C SER A 100 7.64 4.75 18.00
N SER A 101 7.35 5.07 16.74
CA SER A 101 6.45 4.26 15.90
C SER A 101 7.01 2.87 15.62
N ASP A 102 6.79 1.96 16.55
CA ASP A 102 6.78 0.53 16.33
C ASP A 102 5.59 0.26 15.40
N SER A 103 5.87 0.06 14.12
CA SER A 103 4.85 -0.20 13.11
C SER A 103 3.97 -1.39 13.50
N VAL A 104 4.49 -2.34 14.28
CA VAL A 104 3.75 -3.50 14.80
C VAL A 104 2.72 -3.06 15.84
N LEU A 105 3.12 -2.24 16.81
CA LEU A 105 2.18 -1.74 17.81
C LEU A 105 1.05 -0.92 17.17
N VAL A 106 1.40 -0.05 16.21
CA VAL A 106 0.41 0.72 15.47
C VAL A 106 -0.51 -0.20 14.66
N ASP A 107 0.05 -1.21 13.99
CA ASP A 107 -0.70 -2.22 13.25
C ASP A 107 -1.70 -2.95 14.14
N SER A 108 -1.25 -3.50 15.28
CA SER A 108 -2.13 -4.22 16.22
C SER A 108 -3.25 -3.34 16.77
N LEU A 109 -2.94 -2.10 17.18
CA LEU A 109 -3.96 -1.19 17.70
C LEU A 109 -5.04 -0.84 16.68
N LEU A 110 -4.69 -0.79 15.39
CA LEU A 110 -5.62 -0.53 14.29
C LEU A 110 -6.37 -1.81 13.89
N ALA A 111 -5.72 -2.97 13.93
CA ALA A 111 -6.33 -4.27 13.70
C ALA A 111 -7.42 -4.57 14.75
N ASP A 112 -7.16 -4.28 16.03
CA ASP A 112 -8.12 -4.39 17.14
C ASP A 112 -9.35 -3.47 16.95
N ARG A 113 -9.24 -2.47 16.08
CA ARG A 113 -10.34 -1.57 15.70
C ARG A 113 -10.98 -1.94 14.35
N HIS A 114 -10.57 -3.06 13.75
CA HIS A 114 -11.02 -3.54 12.45
C HIS A 114 -10.76 -2.53 11.32
N LEU A 115 -9.60 -1.86 11.35
CA LEU A 115 -9.13 -1.07 10.22
C LEU A 115 -8.21 -1.91 9.35
N ALA A 116 -8.41 -1.83 8.04
CA ALA A 116 -7.40 -2.20 7.05
C ALA A 116 -6.17 -1.30 7.19
N ARG A 117 -4.95 -1.84 7.02
CA ARG A 117 -3.70 -1.17 7.41
C ARG A 117 -2.75 -1.10 6.22
N ILE A 118 -2.40 0.11 5.80
CA ILE A 118 -1.50 0.35 4.67
C ILE A 118 -0.35 1.23 5.15
N HIS A 119 0.84 0.66 5.27
CA HIS A 119 2.02 1.31 5.82
C HIS A 119 2.90 1.90 4.71
N ASP A 120 3.05 3.22 4.66
CA ASP A 120 4.10 3.89 3.89
C ASP A 120 5.42 3.80 4.64
N VAL A 121 6.36 3.00 4.15
CA VAL A 121 7.67 2.80 4.81
C VAL A 121 8.80 3.53 4.08
N GLY A 122 8.47 4.39 3.11
CA GLY A 122 9.45 5.09 2.30
C GLY A 122 10.45 4.12 1.67
N THR A 123 11.74 4.44 1.71
CA THR A 123 12.81 3.58 1.15
C THR A 123 13.35 2.53 2.11
N ALA A 124 12.69 2.32 3.26
CA ALA A 124 13.24 1.56 4.38
C ALA A 124 13.05 0.04 4.27
N LEU A 125 13.06 -0.53 3.05
CA LEU A 125 12.85 -1.97 2.81
C LEU A 125 13.69 -2.88 3.69
N ARG A 126 14.96 -2.49 3.90
CA ARG A 126 15.95 -3.27 4.66
C ARG A 126 15.91 -3.01 6.17
N SER A 127 14.94 -2.23 6.66
CA SER A 127 14.79 -1.92 8.07
C SER A 127 14.32 -3.14 8.84
N ARG A 128 15.03 -3.49 9.92
CA ARG A 128 14.61 -4.57 10.84
C ARG A 128 13.24 -4.33 11.48
N ARG A 129 12.76 -3.08 11.50
CA ARG A 129 11.44 -2.73 12.03
C ARG A 129 10.29 -3.26 11.17
N LEU A 130 10.55 -3.58 9.91
CA LEU A 130 9.54 -4.16 9.01
C LEU A 130 9.47 -5.68 9.13
N ALA A 131 10.51 -6.33 9.66
CA ALA A 131 10.59 -7.78 9.73
C ALA A 131 9.36 -8.39 10.41
N PRO A 132 8.86 -7.90 11.56
CA PRO A 132 7.68 -8.51 12.18
C PRO A 132 6.40 -8.38 11.35
N LEU A 133 6.21 -7.28 10.62
CA LEU A 133 5.05 -7.13 9.71
C LEU A 133 5.16 -8.07 8.51
N ILE A 134 6.36 -8.19 7.94
CA ILE A 134 6.65 -9.12 6.84
C ILE A 134 6.45 -10.57 7.31
N GLU A 135 6.94 -10.92 8.49
CA GLU A 135 6.78 -12.26 9.08
C GLU A 135 5.33 -12.57 9.45
N ALA A 136 4.56 -11.57 9.90
CA ALA A 136 3.13 -11.69 10.20
C ALA A 136 2.24 -11.82 8.94
N GLY A 137 2.82 -11.83 7.74
CA GLY A 137 2.07 -12.06 6.51
C GLY A 137 1.67 -10.80 5.74
N ALA A 138 2.08 -9.60 6.17
CA ALA A 138 1.72 -8.37 5.45
C ALA A 138 2.18 -8.43 4.00
N ALA A 139 1.27 -8.10 3.07
CA ALA A 139 1.59 -8.05 1.66
C ALA A 139 2.56 -6.91 1.36
N ILE A 140 3.41 -7.06 0.35
CA ILE A 140 4.46 -6.09 0.04
C ILE A 140 4.15 -5.43 -1.30
N VAL A 141 4.00 -4.11 -1.31
CA VAL A 141 3.85 -3.31 -2.54
C VAL A 141 5.15 -2.55 -2.78
N VAL A 142 5.97 -3.04 -3.70
CA VAL A 142 7.21 -2.38 -4.11
C VAL A 142 6.90 -1.36 -5.20
N VAL A 143 7.17 -0.08 -4.92
CA VAL A 143 6.88 1.04 -5.81
C VAL A 143 8.16 1.54 -6.47
N ALA A 144 8.12 1.71 -7.80
CA ALA A 144 9.22 2.29 -8.56
C ALA A 144 8.70 3.19 -9.70
N PRO A 145 9.32 4.35 -9.95
CA PRO A 145 9.08 5.12 -11.15
C PRO A 145 9.48 4.36 -12.41
N ALA A 146 8.79 4.61 -13.52
CA ALA A 146 9.16 4.11 -14.86
C ALA A 146 10.44 4.80 -15.42
N ARG A 147 11.57 4.66 -14.70
CA ARG A 147 12.89 5.23 -15.02
C ARG A 147 13.99 4.23 -14.71
N SER A 148 15.04 4.21 -15.52
CA SER A 148 16.12 3.21 -15.46
C SER A 148 16.73 3.01 -14.06
N GLU A 149 17.16 4.09 -13.41
CA GLU A 149 17.80 4.01 -12.09
C GLU A 149 16.85 3.49 -10.99
N PRO A 150 15.63 4.02 -10.80
CA PRO A 150 14.68 3.43 -9.86
C PRO A 150 14.31 1.97 -10.14
N LEU A 151 14.16 1.57 -11.40
CA LEU A 151 13.89 0.17 -11.78
C LEU A 151 15.07 -0.75 -11.43
N SER A 152 16.30 -0.26 -11.56
CA SER A 152 17.51 -1.00 -11.16
C SER A 152 17.55 -1.21 -9.65
N ARG A 153 17.22 -0.17 -8.86
CA ARG A 153 17.15 -0.28 -7.39
C ARG A 153 15.98 -1.16 -6.92
N MET A 154 14.87 -1.14 -7.64
CA MET A 154 13.74 -2.04 -7.39
C MET A 154 14.19 -3.50 -7.52
N ARG A 155 14.91 -3.84 -8.60
CA ARG A 155 15.49 -5.18 -8.77
C ARG A 155 16.38 -5.55 -7.59
N ASP A 156 17.30 -4.68 -7.19
CA ASP A 156 18.20 -4.93 -6.06
C ASP A 156 17.44 -5.08 -4.73
N GLY A 157 16.27 -4.43 -4.60
CA GLY A 157 15.36 -4.58 -3.48
C GLY A 157 14.64 -5.94 -3.46
N LEU A 158 14.14 -6.39 -4.61
CA LEU A 158 13.50 -7.69 -4.78
C LEU A 158 14.49 -8.85 -4.55
N GLU A 159 15.72 -8.72 -5.06
CA GLU A 159 16.80 -9.69 -4.81
C GLU A 159 17.14 -9.78 -3.32
N TRP A 160 17.16 -8.63 -2.63
CA TRP A 160 17.39 -8.61 -1.18
C TRP A 160 16.24 -9.28 -0.41
N LEU A 161 14.98 -8.99 -0.77
CA LEU A 161 13.81 -9.63 -0.16
C LEU A 161 13.91 -11.15 -0.29
N MET A 162 14.14 -11.64 -1.51
CA MET A 162 14.28 -13.07 -1.80
C MET A 162 15.42 -13.73 -1.00
N ARG A 163 16.59 -13.08 -0.92
CA ARG A 163 17.73 -13.61 -0.15
C ARG A 163 17.49 -13.61 1.36
N THR A 164 16.66 -12.70 1.86
CA THR A 164 16.44 -12.52 3.31
C THR A 164 15.29 -13.37 3.82
N TYR A 165 14.19 -13.46 3.05
CA TYR A 165 12.94 -14.11 3.47
C TYR A 165 12.56 -15.34 2.63
N GLY A 166 13.42 -15.76 1.68
CA GLY A 166 13.15 -16.87 0.77
C GLY A 166 12.41 -16.45 -0.50
N SER A 167 12.27 -17.36 -1.47
CA SER A 167 11.58 -17.10 -2.75
C SER A 167 10.11 -16.75 -2.57
N ASP A 168 9.46 -17.36 -1.58
CA ASP A 168 8.01 -17.28 -1.39
C ASP A 168 7.57 -15.88 -0.95
N VAL A 169 8.49 -15.04 -0.46
CA VAL A 169 8.18 -13.63 -0.19
C VAL A 169 7.75 -12.87 -1.45
N LEU A 170 8.22 -13.28 -2.63
CA LEU A 170 7.88 -12.61 -3.88
C LEU A 170 6.47 -12.97 -4.34
N THR A 171 5.96 -14.17 -4.04
CA THR A 171 4.59 -14.58 -4.41
C THR A 171 3.51 -13.78 -3.67
N ARG A 172 3.89 -13.04 -2.62
CA ARG A 172 3.08 -12.05 -1.89
C ARG A 172 3.53 -10.60 -2.10
N THR A 173 4.38 -10.36 -3.09
CA THR A 173 4.88 -9.03 -3.45
C THR A 173 4.23 -8.55 -4.75
N VAL A 174 3.63 -7.36 -4.72
CA VAL A 174 3.14 -6.65 -5.91
C VAL A 174 4.15 -5.58 -6.30
N VAL A 175 4.48 -5.52 -7.58
CA VAL A 175 5.29 -4.44 -8.14
C VAL A 175 4.37 -3.39 -8.76
N SER A 176 4.41 -2.17 -8.22
CA SER A 176 3.63 -1.03 -8.69
C SER A 176 4.55 -0.02 -9.37
N ILE A 177 4.45 0.12 -10.69
CA ILE A 177 5.22 1.10 -11.44
C ILE A 177 4.46 2.42 -11.55
N SER A 178 5.04 3.52 -11.07
CA SER A 178 4.43 4.85 -11.16
C SER A 178 4.96 5.63 -12.36
N HIS A 179 4.06 6.07 -13.24
CA HIS A 179 4.39 6.99 -14.33
C HIS A 179 4.41 8.43 -13.82
N GLN A 180 5.59 9.03 -13.75
CA GLN A 180 5.78 10.40 -13.21
C GLN A 180 5.71 11.49 -14.28
N LEU A 181 5.62 11.09 -15.55
CA LEU A 181 5.46 11.97 -16.70
C LEU A 181 4.38 11.39 -17.61
N PRO A 182 3.69 12.23 -18.41
CA PRO A 182 2.71 11.75 -19.39
C PRO A 182 3.31 10.83 -20.46
N GLN A 183 4.61 10.96 -20.74
CA GLN A 183 5.29 10.14 -21.74
C GLN A 183 5.91 8.90 -21.11
N HIS A 184 5.82 7.78 -21.82
CA HIS A 184 6.54 6.57 -21.46
C HIS A 184 8.03 6.71 -21.83
N LEU A 185 8.89 6.68 -20.82
CA LEU A 185 10.34 6.83 -21.01
C LEU A 185 11.09 5.51 -21.17
N VAL A 186 10.46 4.40 -20.76
CA VAL A 186 11.06 3.06 -20.73
C VAL A 186 10.02 2.04 -21.18
N ASP A 187 10.41 1.08 -22.01
CA ASP A 187 9.59 -0.09 -22.29
C ASP A 187 9.64 -1.05 -21.10
N LEU A 188 8.50 -1.22 -20.43
CA LEU A 188 8.36 -2.07 -19.25
C LEU A 188 8.05 -3.53 -19.59
N THR A 189 7.80 -3.86 -20.86
CA THR A 189 7.42 -5.21 -21.30
C THR A 189 8.41 -6.28 -20.84
N PRO A 190 9.74 -6.11 -21.02
CA PRO A 190 10.71 -7.13 -20.59
C PRO A 190 10.74 -7.31 -19.07
N ILE A 191 10.56 -6.21 -18.31
CA ILE A 191 10.57 -6.24 -16.84
C ILE A 191 9.32 -6.97 -16.35
N ARG A 192 8.15 -6.65 -16.91
CA ARG A 192 6.89 -7.34 -16.62
C ARG A 192 7.00 -8.84 -16.88
N GLN A 193 7.53 -9.24 -18.04
CA GLN A 193 7.68 -10.66 -18.40
C GLN A 193 8.63 -11.40 -17.45
N ALA A 194 9.72 -10.76 -17.03
CA ALA A 194 10.67 -11.36 -16.10
C ALA A 194 10.11 -11.51 -14.67
N LEU A 195 9.24 -10.60 -14.23
CA LEU A 195 8.68 -10.59 -12.88
C LEU A 195 7.36 -11.35 -12.74
N ALA A 196 6.60 -11.53 -13.83
CA ALA A 196 5.32 -12.23 -13.81
C ALA A 196 5.34 -13.63 -13.15
N PRO A 197 6.36 -14.49 -13.35
CA PRO A 197 6.38 -15.79 -12.68
C PRO A 197 6.89 -15.74 -11.22
N LEU A 198 7.43 -14.59 -10.78
CA LEU A 198 8.07 -14.46 -9.47
C LEU A 198 7.22 -13.68 -8.47
N THR A 199 6.46 -12.70 -8.95
CA THR A 199 5.71 -11.75 -8.13
C THR A 199 4.22 -12.03 -8.17
N ALA A 200 3.49 -11.59 -7.13
CA ALA A 200 2.03 -11.70 -7.10
C ALA A 200 1.36 -10.94 -8.25
N GLY A 201 1.95 -9.80 -8.63
CA GLY A 201 1.47 -9.00 -9.74
C GLY A 201 2.37 -7.83 -10.09
N PHE A 202 2.12 -7.29 -11.29
CA PHE A 202 2.81 -6.11 -11.82
C PHE A 202 1.78 -5.14 -12.37
N VAL A 203 1.62 -4.00 -11.70
CA VAL A 203 0.59 -3.00 -11.99
C VAL A 203 1.26 -1.68 -12.34
N GLU A 204 0.76 -1.01 -13.38
CA GLU A 204 1.22 0.32 -13.76
C GLU A 204 0.18 1.36 -13.33
N VAL A 205 0.62 2.33 -12.53
CA VAL A 205 -0.18 3.49 -12.14
C VAL A 205 0.12 4.62 -13.12
N PRO A 206 -0.88 5.10 -13.89
CA PRO A 206 -0.68 6.10 -14.91
C PRO A 206 -0.27 7.45 -14.31
N PHE A 207 0.22 8.35 -15.17
CA PHE A 207 0.48 9.72 -14.77
C PHE A 207 -0.83 10.44 -14.44
N ASP A 208 -0.88 11.06 -13.26
CA ASP A 208 -1.96 11.93 -12.83
C ASP A 208 -1.42 13.31 -12.46
N ALA A 209 -1.88 14.32 -13.20
CA ALA A 209 -1.47 15.70 -12.96
C ALA A 209 -1.89 16.22 -11.57
N SER A 210 -2.95 15.68 -10.97
CA SER A 210 -3.38 16.02 -9.61
C SER A 210 -2.40 15.55 -8.55
N LEU A 211 -1.67 14.46 -8.80
CA LEU A 211 -0.63 13.93 -7.91
C LEU A 211 0.70 14.68 -8.02
N ALA A 212 0.92 15.38 -9.13
CA ALA A 212 2.13 16.17 -9.39
C ALA A 212 2.08 17.57 -8.74
N ARG A 213 0.90 18.01 -8.27
CA ARG A 213 0.74 19.31 -7.61
C ARG A 213 1.32 19.29 -6.19
N PRO A 214 1.98 20.36 -5.75
CA PRO A 214 2.42 20.48 -4.35
C PRO A 214 1.21 20.63 -3.42
N GLY A 215 1.41 20.24 -2.16
CA GLY A 215 0.41 20.39 -1.10
C GLY A 215 -0.46 19.15 -0.91
N THR A 216 -1.62 19.37 -0.29
CA THR A 216 -2.53 18.29 0.08
C THR A 216 -3.22 17.67 -1.13
N VAL A 217 -3.28 16.33 -1.16
CA VAL A 217 -3.93 15.57 -2.22
C VAL A 217 -5.40 15.37 -1.90
N ASP A 218 -6.26 15.74 -2.86
CA ASP A 218 -7.70 15.54 -2.80
C ASP A 218 -8.12 14.41 -3.74
N HIS A 219 -8.70 13.35 -3.19
CA HIS A 219 -9.11 12.17 -3.97
C HIS A 219 -10.14 12.50 -5.07
N ARG A 220 -10.92 13.57 -4.89
CA ARG A 220 -11.96 13.98 -5.84
C ARG A 220 -11.38 14.50 -7.15
N HIS A 221 -10.10 14.89 -7.16
CA HIS A 221 -9.39 15.34 -8.34
C HIS A 221 -8.54 14.24 -8.99
N LEU A 222 -8.48 13.05 -8.40
CA LEU A 222 -7.75 11.92 -8.97
C LEU A 222 -8.51 11.34 -10.17
N SER A 223 -7.76 10.97 -11.20
CA SER A 223 -8.30 10.33 -12.39
C SER A 223 -8.95 8.99 -12.03
N VAL A 224 -9.85 8.53 -12.90
CA VAL A 224 -10.45 7.19 -12.76
C VAL A 224 -9.38 6.13 -12.91
N ASP A 225 -8.55 6.26 -13.95
CA ASP A 225 -7.47 5.32 -14.26
C ASP A 225 -6.46 5.14 -13.11
N SER A 226 -6.13 6.19 -12.35
CA SER A 226 -5.22 6.05 -11.20
C SER A 226 -5.86 5.27 -10.07
N ILE A 227 -7.13 5.57 -9.76
CA ILE A 227 -7.89 4.83 -8.74
C ILE A 227 -8.04 3.37 -9.17
N ASP A 228 -8.41 3.11 -10.43
CA ASP A 228 -8.57 1.75 -10.95
C ASP A 228 -7.24 0.98 -10.92
N ALA A 229 -6.10 1.61 -11.22
CA ALA A 229 -4.79 0.98 -11.07
C ALA A 229 -4.47 0.62 -9.61
N TRP A 230 -4.82 1.45 -8.63
CA TRP A 230 -4.69 1.05 -7.22
C TRP A 230 -5.70 -0.02 -6.81
N THR A 231 -6.90 -0.03 -7.38
CA THR A 231 -7.84 -1.13 -7.23
C THR A 231 -7.28 -2.41 -7.86
N ASP A 232 -6.50 -2.36 -8.95
CA ASP A 232 -5.85 -3.53 -9.54
C ASP A 232 -4.77 -4.09 -8.62
N VAL A 233 -4.02 -3.22 -7.93
CA VAL A 233 -3.09 -3.66 -6.87
C VAL A 233 -3.88 -4.37 -5.77
N LEU A 234 -5.00 -3.81 -5.31
CA LEU A 234 -5.86 -4.42 -4.28
C LEU A 234 -6.46 -5.77 -4.73
N ASP A 235 -6.86 -5.91 -6.00
CA ASP A 235 -7.34 -7.18 -6.56
C ASP A 235 -6.24 -8.27 -6.50
N VAL A 236 -4.99 -7.90 -6.77
CA VAL A 236 -3.85 -8.80 -6.62
C VAL A 236 -3.64 -9.19 -5.15
N LEU A 237 -3.78 -8.23 -4.22
CA LEU A 237 -3.70 -8.51 -2.78
C LEU A 237 -4.76 -9.51 -2.33
N GLY A 238 -6.01 -9.36 -2.78
CA GLY A 238 -7.08 -10.31 -2.46
C GLY A 238 -6.81 -11.73 -2.99
N GLY A 239 -6.14 -11.85 -4.14
CA GLY A 239 -5.71 -13.14 -4.67
C GLY A 239 -4.65 -13.84 -3.81
N ILE A 240 -3.78 -13.08 -3.12
CA ILE A 240 -2.78 -13.62 -2.19
C ILE A 240 -3.47 -14.20 -0.94
N GLU A 241 -4.46 -13.49 -0.40
CA GLU A 241 -5.22 -13.89 0.79
C GLU A 241 -6.01 -15.18 0.55
N ALA A 242 -6.74 -15.27 -0.57
CA ALA A 242 -7.48 -16.47 -0.94
C ALA A 242 -6.57 -17.70 -1.08
N GLY A 243 -5.38 -17.53 -1.67
CA GLY A 243 -4.39 -18.61 -1.81
C GLY A 243 -3.87 -19.16 -0.49
N HIS A 244 -3.73 -18.33 0.55
CA HIS A 244 -3.31 -18.79 1.89
C HIS A 244 -4.40 -19.62 2.58
N HIS A 245 -5.65 -19.20 2.48
CA HIS A 245 -6.78 -19.91 3.08
C HIS A 245 -6.98 -21.32 2.50
N ASP A 246 -6.80 -21.50 1.19
CA ASP A 246 -6.92 -22.82 0.56
C ASP A 246 -5.81 -23.79 1.01
N THR A 247 -4.58 -23.31 1.22
CA THR A 247 -3.48 -24.15 1.76
C THR A 247 -3.70 -24.55 3.22
N ASP A 248 -4.22 -23.66 4.07
CA ASP A 248 -4.50 -23.97 5.48
C ASP A 248 -5.67 -24.98 5.61
N HIS A 249 -6.68 -24.89 4.74
CA HIS A 249 -7.77 -25.87 4.71
C HIS A 249 -7.33 -27.25 4.22
N GLN A 250 -6.40 -27.34 3.27
CA GLN A 250 -5.88 -28.64 2.80
C GLN A 250 -4.99 -29.32 3.86
N THR A 251 -4.12 -28.57 4.53
CA THR A 251 -3.23 -29.12 5.58
C THR A 251 -4.00 -29.57 6.83
N GLY A 252 -5.06 -28.87 7.23
CA GLY A 252 -5.92 -29.27 8.35
C GLY A 252 -6.80 -30.50 8.08
N THR A 253 -6.99 -30.88 6.82
CA THR A 253 -7.77 -32.08 6.46
C THR A 253 -6.90 -33.35 6.43
N GLU A 254 -5.60 -33.22 6.18
CA GLU A 254 -4.65 -34.35 6.20
C GLU A 254 -4.22 -34.77 7.62
N GLU A 255 -4.35 -33.91 8.64
CA GLU A 255 -4.03 -34.25 10.04
C GLU A 255 -5.13 -35.06 10.76
N LEU A 256 -6.26 -35.35 10.10
CA LEU A 256 -7.38 -36.11 10.65
C LEU A 256 -7.67 -37.44 9.92
N ALA A 257 -6.75 -37.92 9.08
CA ALA A 257 -6.87 -39.18 8.34
C ALA A 257 -5.93 -40.29 8.86
#